data_AF-A0A1C5QV33-F1
#
_entry.id   AF-A0A1C5QV33-F1
#
_cell.length_a   1.000
_cell.length_b   1.000
_cell.length_c   1.000
_cell.angle_alpha   90.00
_cell.angle_beta   90.00
_cell.angle_gamma   90.00
#
_symmetry.space_group_name_H-M   'P 1'
#
loop_
_entity.id
_entity.type
_entity.pdbx_description
1 polymer ?
#
loop_
_entity_poly.entity_id
_entity_poly.type
_entity_poly.pdbx_seq_one_letter_code
_entity_poly.pdbx_strand_id
1 'polypeptide(L)'
;MFASHLYPEIFGYVGDVLFPSIILSQIVEMIDSNILFDKSMDCNQKSSLVFEVLSKSISNYPINCMSDSMKILYISRENQLDKYPEFYGYLFSWTKISGWKKEVLAMPSKSAILCQLGSGRNEFIDNYVQYQTGNNSDTSRNVFHCFIKTLFKIHDRYCGGAPQLVGIYRRPCTNARNFGIIYEKKRYFLGNEVPILSNAECIEWRNEFFEICDGNTKSRKETAIRQPDLLRNK
;
A
#
# COMPACT_ATOMS: atom_id res chain seq x y z
N MET A 1 5.29 -0.63 -3.95
CA MET A 1 4.07 0.19 -3.79
C MET A 1 4.39 1.63 -4.13
N PHE A 2 3.37 2.45 -4.41
CA PHE A 2 3.52 3.84 -4.79
C PHE A 2 2.48 4.72 -4.10
N ALA A 3 2.82 5.98 -3.88
CA ALA A 3 1.95 6.99 -3.30
C ALA A 3 2.21 8.34 -3.97
N SER A 4 1.13 9.05 -4.32
CA SER A 4 1.20 10.44 -4.76
C SER A 4 1.49 11.37 -3.59
N HIS A 5 2.30 12.39 -3.81
CA HIS A 5 2.63 13.40 -2.81
C HIS A 5 1.62 14.55 -2.79
N LEU A 6 0.88 14.76 -3.88
CA LEU A 6 -0.12 15.83 -4.01
C LEU A 6 -1.57 15.37 -3.86
N TYR A 7 -1.85 14.09 -4.08
CA TYR A 7 -3.20 13.54 -4.10
C TYR A 7 -3.31 12.30 -3.19
N PRO A 8 -4.53 11.95 -2.72
CA PRO A 8 -4.75 10.76 -1.89
C PRO A 8 -4.80 9.48 -2.75
N GLU A 9 -3.72 9.19 -3.47
CA GLU A 9 -3.66 8.13 -4.47
C GLU A 9 -2.53 7.16 -4.11
N ILE A 10 -2.85 5.87 -3.95
CA ILE A 10 -1.86 4.82 -3.68
C ILE A 10 -2.03 3.62 -4.61
N PHE A 11 -0.91 2.99 -4.93
CA PHE A 11 -0.86 1.82 -5.80
C PHE A 11 -0.04 0.68 -5.19
N GLY A 12 -0.52 -0.54 -5.38
CA GLY A 12 0.20 -1.78 -5.11
C GLY A 12 0.08 -2.73 -6.28
N TYR A 13 1.03 -3.63 -6.48
CA TYR A 13 0.96 -4.61 -7.56
C TYR A 13 1.54 -5.97 -7.14
N VAL A 14 1.12 -7.02 -7.84
CA VAL A 14 1.69 -8.39 -7.74
C VAL A 14 1.73 -9.04 -9.13
N GLY A 15 2.55 -10.07 -9.30
CA GLY A 15 2.73 -10.78 -10.57
C GLY A 15 3.94 -10.24 -11.33
N ASP A 16 3.75 -9.77 -12.56
CA ASP A 16 4.82 -9.06 -13.29
C ASP A 16 5.37 -7.89 -12.48
N VAL A 17 6.70 -7.72 -12.50
CA VAL A 17 7.39 -6.67 -11.73
C VAL A 17 7.82 -5.52 -12.61
N LEU A 18 8.37 -5.81 -13.80
CA LEU A 18 9.04 -4.82 -14.62
C LEU A 18 8.04 -3.80 -15.17
N PHE A 19 6.92 -4.25 -15.75
CA PHE A 19 5.93 -3.33 -16.31
C PHE A 19 5.31 -2.42 -15.23
N PRO A 20 4.72 -2.96 -14.12
CA PRO A 20 4.15 -2.11 -13.09
C PRO A 20 5.15 -1.16 -12.44
N SER A 21 6.39 -1.59 -12.23
CA SER A 21 7.40 -0.73 -11.60
C SER A 21 7.71 0.53 -12.42
N ILE A 22 7.71 0.42 -13.75
CA ILE A 22 7.96 1.54 -14.67
C ILE A 22 6.70 2.40 -14.79
N ILE A 23 5.57 1.79 -15.17
CA ILE A 23 4.38 2.57 -15.53
C ILE A 23 3.74 3.25 -14.32
N LEU A 24 3.76 2.63 -13.13
CA LEU A 24 3.18 3.24 -11.93
C LEU A 24 4.03 4.44 -11.47
N SER A 25 5.34 4.40 -11.65
CA SER A 25 6.21 5.55 -11.40
C SER A 25 5.85 6.72 -12.32
N GLN A 26 5.64 6.45 -13.62
CA GLN A 26 5.21 7.46 -14.58
C GLN A 26 3.81 8.02 -14.28
N ILE A 27 2.86 7.14 -13.93
CA ILE A 27 1.51 7.57 -13.54
C ILE A 27 1.56 8.46 -12.30
N VAL A 28 2.30 8.08 -11.26
CA VAL A 28 2.45 8.93 -10.07
C VAL A 28 3.10 10.26 -10.40
N GLU A 29 4.12 10.29 -11.25
CA GLU A 29 4.74 11.54 -11.69
C GLU A 29 3.75 12.43 -12.47
N MET A 30 2.94 11.86 -13.36
CA MET A 30 1.91 12.61 -14.08
C MET A 30 0.82 13.14 -13.14
N ILE A 31 0.48 12.40 -12.09
CA ILE A 31 -0.45 12.84 -11.04
C ILE A 31 0.17 14.00 -10.24
N ASP A 32 1.39 13.83 -9.75
CA ASP A 32 2.09 14.84 -8.94
C ASP A 32 2.49 16.08 -9.77
N SER A 33 2.56 15.97 -11.09
CA SER A 33 2.71 17.10 -12.02
C SER A 33 1.39 17.80 -12.36
N ASN A 34 0.24 17.35 -11.84
CA ASN A 34 -1.11 17.83 -12.19
C ASN A 34 -1.44 17.70 -13.68
N ILE A 35 -0.83 16.72 -14.37
CA ILE A 35 -1.06 16.46 -15.80
C ILE A 35 -2.22 15.46 -15.96
N LEU A 36 -2.27 14.43 -15.11
CA LEU A 36 -3.25 13.35 -15.26
C LEU A 36 -4.62 13.70 -14.66
N PHE A 37 -4.65 14.40 -13.53
CA PHE A 37 -5.88 14.66 -12.78
C PHE A 37 -6.19 16.14 -12.67
N ASP A 38 -7.49 16.47 -12.78
CA ASP A 38 -8.04 17.75 -12.37
C ASP A 38 -8.65 17.66 -10.96
N LYS A 39 -8.69 18.78 -10.23
CA LYS A 39 -9.22 18.82 -8.85
C LYS A 39 -10.72 18.55 -8.75
N SER A 40 -11.47 18.73 -9.82
CA SER A 40 -12.92 18.46 -9.87
C SER A 40 -13.26 17.00 -10.13
N MET A 41 -12.27 16.17 -10.49
CA MET A 41 -12.51 14.77 -10.84
C MET A 41 -12.85 13.92 -9.62
N ASP A 42 -13.90 13.11 -9.75
CA ASP A 42 -14.22 12.08 -8.78
C ASP A 42 -13.29 10.85 -8.91
N CYS A 43 -13.34 9.98 -7.91
CA CYS A 43 -12.50 8.77 -7.87
C CYS A 43 -12.71 7.82 -9.07
N ASN A 44 -13.93 7.74 -9.63
CA ASN A 44 -14.23 6.87 -10.77
C ASN A 44 -13.66 7.41 -12.08
N GLN A 45 -13.72 8.72 -12.27
CA GLN A 45 -13.09 9.42 -13.39
C GLN A 45 -11.58 9.24 -13.35
N LYS A 46 -10.94 9.49 -12.20
CA LYS A 46 -9.50 9.25 -11.98
C LYS A 46 -9.10 7.80 -12.27
N SER A 47 -9.85 6.85 -11.74
CA SER A 47 -9.64 5.42 -11.99
C SER A 47 -9.78 5.03 -13.45
N SER A 48 -10.61 5.72 -14.22
CA SER A 48 -10.77 5.48 -15.65
C SER A 48 -9.57 5.99 -16.45
N LEU A 49 -9.04 7.18 -16.10
CA LEU A 49 -7.82 7.71 -16.70
C LEU A 49 -6.59 6.85 -16.41
N VAL A 50 -6.40 6.42 -15.16
CA VAL A 50 -5.31 5.50 -14.80
C VAL A 50 -5.41 4.21 -15.62
N PHE A 51 -6.60 3.63 -15.71
CA PHE A 51 -6.82 2.40 -16.49
C PHE A 51 -6.55 2.59 -17.98
N GLU A 52 -6.90 3.75 -18.54
CA GLU A 52 -6.60 4.11 -19.92
C GLU A 52 -5.09 4.21 -20.17
N VAL A 53 -4.34 4.87 -19.28
CA VAL A 53 -2.88 4.96 -19.37
C VAL A 53 -2.24 3.58 -19.31
N LEU A 54 -2.67 2.70 -18.39
CA LEU A 54 -2.20 1.31 -18.31
C LEU A 54 -2.49 0.53 -19.59
N SER A 55 -3.69 0.69 -20.14
CA SER A 55 -4.13 0.00 -21.35
C SER A 55 -3.34 0.44 -22.59
N LYS A 56 -3.07 1.74 -22.74
CA LYS A 56 -2.23 2.28 -23.83
C LYS A 56 -0.76 1.91 -23.67
N SER A 57 -0.27 1.84 -22.44
CA SER A 57 1.15 1.55 -22.19
C SER A 57 1.49 0.09 -22.47
N ILE A 58 0.57 -0.84 -22.17
CA ILE A 58 0.82 -2.25 -22.40
C ILE A 58 0.81 -2.63 -23.88
N SER A 59 0.06 -1.91 -24.73
CA SER A 59 0.02 -2.20 -26.17
C SER A 59 1.36 -1.96 -26.86
N ASN A 60 2.21 -1.11 -26.28
CA ASN A 60 3.55 -0.80 -26.79
C ASN A 60 4.65 -1.61 -26.07
N TYR A 61 4.29 -2.47 -25.12
CA TYR A 61 5.23 -3.22 -24.31
C TYR A 61 5.53 -4.59 -24.93
N PRO A 62 6.76 -5.12 -24.84
CA PRO A 62 7.08 -6.47 -25.33
C PRO A 62 6.43 -7.56 -24.45
N ILE A 63 5.18 -7.91 -24.76
CA ILE A 63 4.34 -8.85 -24.00
C ILE A 63 5.01 -10.23 -23.80
N ASN A 64 5.85 -10.65 -24.76
CA ASN A 64 6.54 -11.95 -24.70
C ASN A 64 7.53 -12.06 -23.53
N CYS A 65 8.03 -10.94 -23.02
CA CYS A 65 8.97 -10.89 -21.90
C CYS A 65 8.28 -10.73 -20.53
N MET A 66 6.94 -10.64 -20.51
CA MET A 66 6.17 -10.43 -19.30
C MET A 66 5.78 -11.77 -18.65
N SER A 67 5.53 -11.73 -17.34
CA SER A 67 4.79 -12.79 -16.65
C SER A 67 3.39 -12.96 -17.24
N ASP A 68 2.77 -14.12 -17.04
CA ASP A 68 1.46 -14.43 -17.64
C ASP A 68 0.30 -13.62 -17.06
N SER A 69 0.50 -13.07 -15.85
CA SER A 69 -0.49 -12.23 -15.20
C SER A 69 0.14 -11.19 -14.28
N MET A 70 -0.61 -10.12 -14.06
CA MET A 70 -0.34 -9.15 -13.01
C MET A 70 -1.65 -8.58 -12.48
N LYS A 71 -1.58 -8.02 -11.28
CA LYS A 71 -2.68 -7.27 -10.69
C LYS A 71 -2.16 -5.99 -10.09
N ILE A 72 -2.90 -4.90 -10.27
CA ILE A 72 -2.64 -3.59 -9.71
C ILE A 72 -3.84 -3.20 -8.85
N LEU A 73 -3.60 -2.94 -7.58
CA LEU A 73 -4.55 -2.35 -6.65
C LEU A 73 -4.36 -0.84 -6.65
N TYR A 74 -5.41 -0.10 -6.93
CA TYR A 74 -5.45 1.36 -6.86
C TYR A 74 -6.48 1.79 -5.82
N ILE A 75 -6.06 2.57 -4.83
CA ILE A 75 -6.94 3.15 -3.80
C ILE A 75 -6.89 4.67 -3.88
N SER A 76 -8.07 5.28 -3.82
CA SER A 76 -8.26 6.73 -3.80
C SER A 76 -9.18 7.15 -2.65
N ARG A 77 -9.20 8.44 -2.33
CA ARG A 77 -10.14 9.05 -1.39
C ARG A 77 -10.78 10.27 -2.03
N GLU A 78 -12.09 10.38 -1.89
CA GLU A 78 -12.82 11.57 -2.30
C GLU A 78 -12.50 12.74 -1.36
N ASN A 79 -12.25 13.92 -1.92
CA ASN A 79 -11.94 15.11 -1.13
C ASN A 79 -13.24 15.88 -0.86
N GLN A 80 -13.95 15.49 0.19
CA GLN A 80 -15.13 16.22 0.68
C GLN A 80 -14.81 16.88 2.02
N LEU A 81 -15.09 18.19 2.12
CA LEU A 81 -14.85 18.97 3.34
C LEU A 81 -15.95 18.76 4.38
N ASP A 82 -17.19 18.55 3.94
CA ASP A 82 -18.38 18.59 4.79
C ASP A 82 -18.94 17.20 5.15
N LYS A 83 -18.30 16.13 4.69
CA LYS A 83 -18.75 14.75 4.90
C LYS A 83 -17.61 13.86 5.38
N TYR A 84 -17.98 12.71 5.91
CA TYR A 84 -17.01 11.67 6.21
C TYR A 84 -16.29 11.27 4.91
N PRO A 85 -14.95 11.18 4.90
CA PRO A 85 -14.20 10.81 3.70
C PRO A 85 -14.64 9.45 3.16
N GLU A 86 -14.93 9.40 1.87
CA GLU A 86 -15.21 8.15 1.17
C GLU A 86 -13.95 7.64 0.47
N PHE A 87 -13.68 6.36 0.63
CA PHE A 87 -12.56 5.69 -0.01
C PHE A 87 -13.08 4.82 -1.15
N TYR A 88 -12.28 4.72 -2.20
CA TYR A 88 -12.60 3.87 -3.35
C TYR A 88 -11.40 2.97 -3.66
N GLY A 89 -11.70 1.72 -4.01
CA GLY A 89 -10.70 0.72 -4.34
C GLY A 89 -11.00 0.12 -5.70
N TYR A 90 -9.97 -0.03 -6.51
CA TYR A 90 -10.05 -0.57 -7.85
C TYR A 90 -8.98 -1.66 -8.01
N LEU A 91 -9.39 -2.78 -8.58
CA LEU A 91 -8.47 -3.85 -8.96
C LEU A 91 -8.38 -3.91 -10.48
N PHE A 92 -7.18 -3.69 -11.00
CA PHE A 92 -6.87 -3.89 -12.41
C PHE A 92 -6.15 -5.22 -12.56
N SER A 93 -6.74 -6.14 -13.29
CA SER A 93 -6.19 -7.48 -13.52
C SER A 93 -5.79 -7.59 -14.99
N TRP A 94 -4.57 -8.03 -15.27
CA TRP A 94 -4.13 -8.31 -16.63
C TRP A 94 -3.64 -9.74 -16.77
N THR A 95 -3.94 -10.34 -17.92
CA THR A 95 -3.40 -11.63 -18.35
C THR A 95 -3.03 -11.56 -19.82
N LYS A 96 -2.05 -12.36 -20.25
CA LYS A 96 -1.70 -12.47 -21.67
C LYS A 96 -2.89 -12.86 -22.56
N ILE A 97 -3.81 -13.66 -22.03
CA ILE A 97 -4.95 -14.21 -22.78
C ILE A 97 -6.09 -13.22 -22.90
N SER A 98 -6.48 -12.56 -21.81
CA SER A 98 -7.70 -11.73 -21.77
C SER A 98 -7.46 -10.23 -21.71
N GLY A 99 -6.19 -9.79 -21.67
CA GLY A 99 -5.87 -8.37 -21.52
C GLY A 99 -6.29 -7.82 -20.16
N TRP A 100 -6.54 -6.50 -20.12
CA TRP A 100 -6.92 -5.79 -18.90
C TRP A 100 -8.39 -5.97 -18.56
N LYS A 101 -8.66 -6.12 -17.26
CA LYS A 101 -9.99 -6.06 -16.64
C LYS A 101 -9.93 -5.07 -15.48
N LYS A 102 -11.03 -4.35 -15.26
CA LYS A 102 -11.20 -3.39 -14.18
C LYS A 102 -12.36 -3.82 -13.29
N GLU A 103 -12.12 -3.83 -11.99
CA GLU A 103 -13.08 -4.22 -10.96
C GLU A 103 -13.15 -3.11 -9.91
N VAL A 104 -14.35 -2.75 -9.45
CA VAL A 104 -14.54 -1.87 -8.30
C VAL A 104 -14.68 -2.73 -7.06
N LEU A 105 -13.89 -2.44 -6.03
CA LEU A 105 -13.89 -3.20 -4.78
C LEU A 105 -14.91 -2.61 -3.81
N ALA A 106 -15.72 -3.49 -3.22
CA ALA A 106 -16.67 -3.11 -2.18
C ALA A 106 -15.91 -2.76 -0.90
N MET A 107 -16.06 -1.51 -0.44
CA MET A 107 -15.45 -1.08 0.81
C MET A 107 -16.14 -1.73 2.02
N PRO A 108 -15.39 -2.25 3.00
CA PRO A 108 -15.98 -2.79 4.21
C PRO A 108 -16.58 -1.66 5.06
N SER A 109 -17.65 -1.98 5.81
CA SER A 109 -18.31 -1.02 6.71
C SER A 109 -17.49 -0.67 7.97
N LYS A 110 -16.43 -1.45 8.25
CA LYS A 110 -15.48 -1.26 9.33
C LYS A 110 -14.05 -1.52 8.85
N SER A 111 -13.04 -1.21 9.67
CA SER A 111 -11.65 -1.48 9.29
C SER A 111 -11.45 -2.98 9.11
N ALA A 112 -11.22 -3.39 7.88
CA ALA A 112 -10.99 -4.77 7.51
C ALA A 112 -10.06 -4.81 6.30
N ILE A 113 -9.63 -6.00 5.92
CA ILE A 113 -8.82 -6.16 4.72
C ILE A 113 -9.73 -6.06 3.50
N LEU A 114 -9.43 -5.10 2.62
CA LEU A 114 -10.14 -4.91 1.36
C LEU A 114 -9.77 -5.97 0.31
N CYS A 115 -8.48 -6.28 0.19
CA CYS A 115 -7.96 -7.21 -0.81
C CYS A 115 -6.63 -7.82 -0.32
N GLN A 116 -6.40 -9.10 -0.59
CA GLN A 116 -5.10 -9.77 -0.41
C GLN A 116 -4.67 -10.39 -1.73
N LEU A 117 -3.43 -10.10 -2.13
CA LEU A 117 -2.87 -10.52 -3.41
C LEU A 117 -1.45 -11.07 -3.19
N GLY A 118 -0.95 -11.87 -4.14
CA GLY A 118 0.39 -12.45 -4.08
C GLY A 118 0.38 -13.92 -3.61
N SER A 119 1.54 -14.56 -3.71
CA SER A 119 1.70 -15.99 -3.43
C SER A 119 1.69 -16.31 -1.93
N GLY A 120 2.21 -15.39 -1.09
CA GLY A 120 2.15 -15.46 0.38
C GLY A 120 0.76 -15.24 1.00
N ARG A 121 -0.30 -15.13 0.18
CA ARG A 121 -1.66 -14.84 0.62
C ARG A 121 -2.20 -15.87 1.61
N ASN A 122 -1.97 -17.16 1.36
CA ASN A 122 -2.56 -18.23 2.17
C ASN A 122 -1.96 -18.22 3.58
N GLU A 123 -0.62 -18.18 3.69
CA GLU A 123 0.07 -18.09 5.00
C GLU A 123 -0.39 -16.85 5.79
N PHE A 124 -0.58 -15.71 5.11
CA PHE A 124 -1.12 -14.51 5.75
C PHE A 124 -2.55 -14.71 6.25
N ILE A 125 -3.44 -15.31 5.47
CA ILE A 125 -4.83 -15.56 5.87
C ILE A 125 -4.88 -16.50 7.07
N ASP A 126 -4.10 -17.58 7.06
CA ASP A 126 -4.05 -18.56 8.15
C ASP A 126 -3.63 -17.89 9.47
N ASN A 127 -2.61 -17.03 9.42
CA ASN A 127 -2.20 -16.23 10.57
C ASN A 127 -3.25 -15.19 10.95
N TYR A 128 -3.92 -14.58 9.97
CA TYR A 128 -4.91 -13.52 10.21
C TYR A 128 -6.12 -14.03 10.98
N VAL A 129 -6.54 -15.28 10.78
CA VAL A 129 -7.61 -15.92 11.57
C VAL A 129 -7.29 -15.85 13.07
N GLN A 130 -6.03 -16.10 13.45
CA GLN A 130 -5.62 -16.01 14.85
C GLN A 130 -5.67 -14.57 15.36
N TYR A 131 -5.23 -13.60 14.55
CA TYR A 131 -5.29 -12.17 14.87
C TYR A 131 -6.71 -11.61 14.99
N GLN A 132 -7.73 -12.30 14.47
CA GLN A 132 -9.12 -11.91 14.67
C GLN A 132 -9.69 -12.27 16.05
N THR A 133 -8.99 -13.09 16.84
CA THR A 133 -9.43 -13.47 18.19
C THR A 133 -9.16 -12.40 19.27
N GLY A 134 -8.34 -11.39 18.96
CA GLY A 134 -7.95 -10.35 19.91
C GLY A 134 -8.88 -9.13 19.94
N ASN A 135 -8.82 -8.36 21.02
CA ASN A 135 -9.64 -7.15 21.22
C ASN A 135 -9.41 -6.03 20.20
N ASN A 136 -8.31 -6.08 19.44
CA ASN A 136 -7.96 -5.07 18.42
C ASN A 136 -8.29 -5.53 16.99
N SER A 137 -9.08 -6.59 16.83
CA SER A 137 -9.37 -7.27 15.55
C SER A 137 -9.83 -6.32 14.42
N ASP A 138 -10.60 -5.29 14.77
CA ASP A 138 -11.19 -4.29 13.86
C ASP A 138 -10.29 -3.06 13.62
N THR A 139 -8.97 -3.21 13.74
CA THR A 139 -8.00 -2.10 13.55
C THR A 139 -7.02 -2.38 12.41
N SER A 140 -6.64 -1.34 11.68
CA SER A 140 -5.56 -1.42 10.67
C SER A 140 -4.24 -1.89 11.27
N ARG A 141 -4.02 -1.61 12.56
CA ARG A 141 -2.85 -2.08 13.28
C ARG A 141 -2.82 -3.59 13.43
N ASN A 142 -3.95 -4.22 13.74
CA ASN A 142 -4.02 -5.68 13.86
C ASN A 142 -3.66 -6.36 12.53
N VAL A 143 -4.14 -5.81 11.42
CA VAL A 143 -3.75 -6.23 10.07
C VAL A 143 -2.23 -6.07 9.87
N PHE A 144 -1.67 -4.92 10.26
CA PHE A 144 -0.23 -4.66 10.14
C PHE A 144 0.63 -5.59 11.00
N HIS A 145 0.24 -5.86 12.25
CA HIS A 145 0.93 -6.80 13.13
C HIS A 145 0.97 -8.21 12.52
N CYS A 146 -0.18 -8.69 12.02
CA CYS A 146 -0.27 -9.96 11.33
C CYS A 146 0.61 -10.00 10.07
N PHE A 147 0.60 -8.92 9.28
CA PHE A 147 1.41 -8.80 8.06
C PHE A 147 2.91 -8.89 8.38
N ILE A 148 3.38 -8.12 9.35
CA ILE A 148 4.78 -8.12 9.77
C ILE A 148 5.18 -9.50 10.32
N LYS A 149 4.39 -10.08 11.24
CA LYS A 149 4.68 -11.42 11.78
C LYS A 149 4.76 -12.46 10.67
N THR A 150 3.84 -12.41 9.71
CA THR A 150 3.82 -13.32 8.57
C THR A 150 5.04 -13.11 7.69
N LEU A 151 5.33 -11.88 7.25
CA LEU A 151 6.42 -11.58 6.32
C LEU A 151 7.78 -12.05 6.84
N PHE A 152 8.06 -11.88 8.13
CA PHE A 152 9.34 -12.29 8.72
C PHE A 152 9.44 -13.80 9.02
N LYS A 153 8.32 -14.53 8.96
CA LYS A 153 8.27 -16.00 9.17
C LYS A 153 7.76 -16.75 7.94
N ILE A 154 7.68 -16.08 6.79
CA ILE A 154 7.06 -16.63 5.59
C ILE A 154 7.90 -17.75 5.01
N HIS A 155 7.26 -18.82 4.57
CA HIS A 155 7.95 -19.97 3.97
C HIS A 155 8.00 -19.86 2.45
N ASP A 156 7.05 -19.16 1.84
CA ASP A 156 7.07 -18.84 0.42
C ASP A 156 8.35 -18.06 0.04
N ARG A 157 9.21 -18.72 -0.73
CA ARG A 157 10.49 -18.19 -1.22
C ARG A 157 10.37 -16.95 -2.12
N TYR A 158 9.20 -16.67 -2.68
CA TYR A 158 8.95 -15.48 -3.49
C TYR A 158 8.50 -14.29 -2.65
N CYS A 159 8.27 -14.49 -1.35
CA CYS A 159 7.93 -13.46 -0.40
C CYS A 159 9.10 -13.21 0.56
N GLY A 160 9.27 -11.97 0.98
CA GLY A 160 10.32 -11.59 1.93
C GLY A 160 10.82 -10.18 1.72
N GLY A 161 12.02 -9.92 2.25
CA GLY A 161 12.61 -8.60 2.23
C GLY A 161 11.96 -7.63 3.23
N ALA A 162 12.28 -6.35 3.08
CA ALA A 162 11.82 -5.34 3.99
C ALA A 162 10.33 -4.99 3.75
N PRO A 163 9.53 -4.82 4.82
CA PRO A 163 8.15 -4.39 4.68
C PRO A 163 8.09 -3.01 4.04
N GLN A 164 7.18 -2.85 3.08
CA GLN A 164 6.79 -1.57 2.52
C GLN A 164 5.44 -1.17 3.10
N LEU A 165 5.19 0.14 3.27
CA LEU A 165 3.92 0.66 3.72
C LEU A 165 3.62 2.01 3.06
N VAL A 166 2.42 2.13 2.49
CA VAL A 166 1.84 3.39 2.01
C VAL A 166 0.45 3.55 2.59
N GLY A 167 -0.07 4.76 2.62
CA GLY A 167 -1.44 4.96 3.09
C GLY A 167 -1.97 6.36 2.93
N ILE A 168 -3.28 6.45 3.16
CA ILE A 168 -4.07 7.66 3.07
C ILE A 168 -4.78 7.81 4.42
N TYR A 169 -4.64 8.98 5.05
CA TYR A 169 -5.37 9.25 6.28
C TYR A 169 -6.84 9.58 6.01
N ARG A 170 -7.69 9.36 7.00
CA ARG A 170 -9.10 9.80 6.93
C ARG A 170 -9.24 11.32 6.94
N ARG A 171 -8.29 12.04 7.56
CA ARG A 171 -8.35 13.50 7.64
C ARG A 171 -8.51 14.12 6.23
N PRO A 172 -9.57 14.92 5.97
CA PRO A 172 -9.76 15.59 4.69
C PRO A 172 -8.53 16.42 4.29
N CYS A 173 -8.34 16.63 2.98
CA CYS A 173 -7.24 17.43 2.43
C CYS A 173 -5.84 16.94 2.83
N THR A 174 -5.70 15.66 3.18
CA THR A 174 -4.39 15.02 3.34
C THR A 174 -4.06 14.17 2.12
N ASN A 175 -2.81 14.21 1.70
CA ASN A 175 -2.34 13.44 0.55
C ASN A 175 -1.96 12.02 0.98
N ALA A 176 -1.74 11.15 0.01
CA ALA A 176 -1.12 9.87 0.28
C ALA A 176 0.31 10.07 0.78
N ARG A 177 0.87 9.04 1.41
CA ARG A 177 2.25 9.06 1.90
C ARG A 177 2.90 7.70 1.89
N ASN A 178 4.21 7.72 1.69
CA ASN A 178 5.10 6.62 1.99
C ASN A 178 5.44 6.66 3.49
N PHE A 179 5.40 5.51 4.14
CA PHE A 179 5.85 5.36 5.52
C PHE A 179 7.21 4.66 5.54
N GLY A 180 8.08 5.09 6.45
CA GLY A 180 9.27 4.35 6.81
C GLY A 180 8.93 3.28 7.84
N ILE A 181 9.54 2.10 7.75
CA ILE A 181 9.38 1.04 8.73
C ILE A 181 10.65 0.91 9.56
N ILE A 182 10.52 0.89 10.88
CA ILE A 182 11.57 0.47 11.80
C ILE A 182 11.28 -0.97 12.22
N TYR A 183 12.25 -1.85 12.04
CA TYR A 183 12.17 -3.24 12.48
C TYR A 183 13.55 -3.69 12.93
N GLU A 184 13.64 -4.34 14.09
CA GLU A 184 14.91 -4.81 14.67
C GLU A 184 16.02 -3.75 14.68
N LYS A 185 15.67 -2.51 15.05
CA LYS A 185 16.59 -1.36 15.10
C LYS A 185 17.20 -0.96 13.75
N LYS A 186 16.65 -1.45 12.64
CA LYS A 186 16.97 -1.04 11.28
C LYS A 186 15.85 -0.19 10.70
N ARG A 187 16.18 0.65 9.71
CA ARG A 187 15.23 1.51 9.00
C ARG A 187 15.05 0.99 7.60
N TYR A 188 13.81 0.91 7.17
CA TYR A 188 13.44 0.50 5.84
C TYR A 188 12.56 1.55 5.20
N PHE A 189 12.88 1.92 3.97
CA PHE A 189 12.09 2.85 3.18
C PHE A 189 12.03 2.37 1.74
N LEU A 190 10.83 2.36 1.16
CA LEU A 190 10.57 1.84 -0.19
C LEU A 190 11.14 0.42 -0.43
N GLY A 191 11.18 -0.40 0.64
CA GLY A 191 11.64 -1.79 0.59
C GLY A 191 13.15 -1.98 0.66
N ASN A 192 13.91 -0.92 0.94
CA ASN A 192 15.35 -0.98 1.12
C ASN A 192 15.74 -0.59 2.54
N GLU A 193 16.77 -1.24 3.10
CA GLU A 193 17.42 -0.76 4.32
C GLU A 193 18.10 0.58 4.01
N VAL A 194 17.80 1.62 4.79
CA VAL A 194 18.41 2.94 4.60
C VAL A 194 19.47 3.21 5.66
N PRO A 195 20.60 3.83 5.25
CA PRO A 195 21.69 4.15 6.15
C PRO A 195 21.31 5.31 7.09
N ILE A 196 22.30 5.97 7.69
CA ILE A 196 22.07 7.19 8.47
C ILE A 196 21.50 8.28 7.56
N LEU A 197 20.38 8.85 7.97
CA LEU A 197 19.64 9.85 7.21
C LEU A 197 20.10 11.24 7.62
N SER A 198 20.30 12.11 6.64
CA SER A 198 20.55 13.54 6.87
C SER A 198 19.29 14.28 7.31
N ASN A 199 18.11 13.81 6.90
CA ASN A 199 16.82 14.34 7.31
C ASN A 199 15.83 13.19 7.52
N ALA A 200 15.72 12.68 8.74
CA ALA A 200 14.81 11.57 9.05
C ALA A 200 13.36 12.02 9.29
N GLU A 201 13.10 13.32 9.50
CA GLU A 201 11.78 13.86 9.85
C GLU A 201 10.88 14.10 8.64
N CYS A 202 11.41 14.04 7.41
CA CYS A 202 10.61 14.14 6.19
C CYS A 202 9.75 12.89 5.92
N ILE A 203 10.00 11.80 6.66
CA ILE A 203 9.28 10.53 6.56
C ILE A 203 8.62 10.24 7.90
N GLU A 204 7.38 9.80 7.87
CA GLU A 204 6.73 9.27 9.06
C GLU A 204 7.17 7.81 9.28
N TRP A 205 7.86 7.55 10.40
CA TRP A 205 8.36 6.23 10.74
C TRP A 205 7.38 5.46 11.62
N ARG A 206 7.12 4.20 11.27
CA ARG A 206 6.34 3.25 12.06
C ARG A 206 7.21 2.09 12.48
N ASN A 207 7.19 1.70 13.75
CA ASN A 207 7.83 0.45 14.14
C ASN A 207 6.92 -0.75 13.83
N GLU A 208 7.40 -1.94 14.15
CA GLU A 208 6.68 -3.19 13.93
C GLU A 208 5.40 -3.33 14.78
N PHE A 209 5.23 -2.47 15.79
CA PHE A 209 4.01 -2.34 16.56
C PHE A 209 3.04 -1.29 15.98
N PHE A 210 3.36 -0.71 14.82
CA PHE A 210 2.62 0.37 14.17
C PHE A 210 2.62 1.70 14.94
N GLU A 211 3.55 1.87 15.87
CA GLU A 211 3.73 3.09 16.67
C GLU A 211 4.55 4.13 15.91
N ILE A 212 4.25 5.41 16.11
CA ILE A 212 5.03 6.51 15.51
C ILE A 212 6.40 6.58 16.20
N CYS A 213 7.44 6.61 15.38
CA CYS A 213 8.82 6.59 15.83
C CYS A 213 9.60 7.81 15.34
N ASP A 214 10.69 8.11 16.04
CA ASP A 214 11.69 9.06 15.62
C ASP A 214 12.67 8.37 14.67
N GLY A 215 12.87 8.95 13.50
CA GLY A 215 13.68 8.34 12.45
C GLY A 215 15.17 8.35 12.72
N ASN A 216 15.67 9.15 13.66
CA ASN A 216 17.08 9.22 14.02
C ASN A 216 17.42 8.20 15.11
N THR A 217 16.67 8.24 16.21
CA THR A 217 16.85 7.38 17.39
C THR A 217 16.29 5.97 17.18
N LYS A 218 15.35 5.82 16.24
CA LYS A 218 14.61 4.58 15.95
C LYS A 218 13.70 4.12 17.09
N SER A 219 13.48 5.00 18.06
CA SER A 219 12.63 4.77 19.23
C SER A 219 11.23 5.32 18.98
N ARG A 220 10.23 4.76 19.68
CA ARG A 220 8.88 5.34 19.73
C ARG A 220 8.97 6.80 20.21
N LYS A 221 8.28 7.73 19.53
CA LYS A 221 8.17 9.11 20.01
C LYS A 221 7.44 9.12 21.36
N GLU A 222 7.84 9.98 22.29
CA GLU A 222 7.22 10.05 23.62
C GLU A 222 5.73 10.37 23.56
N THR A 223 5.34 11.19 22.59
CA THR A 223 3.94 11.57 22.31
C THR A 223 3.13 10.45 21.64
N ALA A 224 3.77 9.38 21.17
CA ALA A 224 3.09 8.27 20.52
C ALA A 224 2.56 7.26 21.53
N ILE A 225 1.27 6.92 21.38
CA ILE A 225 0.58 5.94 22.22
C ILE A 225 1.18 4.55 21.98
N ARG A 226 1.43 3.81 23.08
CA ARG A 226 1.87 2.41 23.02
C ARG A 226 0.85 1.49 22.38
N GLN A 227 1.30 0.57 21.55
CA GLN A 227 0.42 -0.33 20.81
C GLN A 227 0.83 -1.80 20.97
N PRO A 228 0.29 -2.53 21.95
CA PRO A 228 0.69 -3.90 22.21
C PRO A 228 0.24 -4.84 21.07
N ASP A 229 1.12 -5.78 20.69
CA ASP A 229 0.77 -6.97 19.92
C ASP A 229 0.69 -8.16 20.89
N LEU A 230 -0.54 -8.56 21.22
CA LEU A 230 -0.82 -9.63 22.18
C LEU A 230 -0.47 -11.03 21.66
N LEU A 231 -0.27 -11.18 20.35
CA LEU A 231 -0.01 -12.46 19.68
C LEU A 231 1.42 -12.59 19.18
N ARG A 232 2.29 -11.60 19.41
CA ARG A 232 3.68 -11.63 18.96
C ARG A 232 4.51 -12.75 19.59
N ASN A 233 4.25 -13.05 20.87
CA ASN A 233 5.02 -14.01 21.68
C ASN A 233 4.32 -15.38 21.84
N LYS A 234 3.20 -15.60 21.14
CA LYS A 234 2.57 -16.92 20.97
C LYS A 234 2.95 -17.47 19.60
#